data_AF-A0A0Q6QMA4-F1
#
_entry.id   AF-A0A0Q6QMA4-F1
#
_cell.length_a   1.000
_cell.length_b   1.000
_cell.length_c   1.000
_cell.angle_alpha   90.00
_cell.angle_beta   90.00
_cell.angle_gamma   90.00
#
_symmetry.space_group_name_H-M   'P 1'
#
loop_
_entity.id
_entity.type
_entity.pdbx_description
1 polymer ?
#
loop_
_entity_poly.entity_id
_entity_poly.type
_entity_poly.pdbx_seq_one_letter_code
_entity_poly.pdbx_strand_id
1 'polypeptide(L)'
;MIFKQGTFFGEMPEIEIEFKNHAVLEEGVANALAVAGGLDASDLTVTVDDNAVVLSGTVATAAEIERATAVAQAAAGKHPVRNEIGLG
;
A
#
# COMPACT_ATOMS: atom_id res chain seq x y z
N MET A 1 49.10 8.75 16.50
CA MET A 1 47.65 8.89 16.18
C MET A 1 47.16 7.54 15.69
N ILE A 2 46.34 6.86 16.48
CA ILE A 2 45.73 5.58 16.11
C ILE A 2 44.32 5.87 15.60
N PHE A 3 44.13 5.79 14.29
CA PHE A 3 42.80 5.86 13.68
C PHE A 3 42.13 4.49 13.88
N LYS A 4 41.27 4.39 14.90
CA LYS A 4 40.33 3.27 14.98
C LYS A 4 39.37 3.40 13.80
N GLN A 5 39.47 2.51 12.82
CA GLN A 5 38.38 2.29 11.89
C GLN A 5 37.18 1.87 12.73
N GLY A 6 36.07 2.60 12.60
CA GLY A 6 34.81 2.22 13.21
C GLY A 6 34.40 0.87 12.63
N THR A 7 34.65 -0.21 13.35
CA THR A 7 34.10 -1.53 13.06
C THR A 7 32.61 -1.44 13.35
N PHE A 8 31.84 -0.98 12.36
CA PHE A 8 30.38 -1.10 12.37
C PHE A 8 30.11 -2.60 12.23
N PHE A 9 29.77 -3.24 13.35
CA PHE A 9 29.37 -4.64 13.36
C PHE A 9 28.09 -4.78 12.54
N GLY A 10 28.24 -5.13 11.25
CA GLY A 10 27.73 -6.37 10.66
C GLY A 10 26.24 -6.69 10.71
N GLU A 11 25.37 -5.89 11.29
CA GLU A 11 23.93 -6.06 11.12
C GLU A 11 23.57 -5.41 9.78
N MET A 12 23.64 -6.21 8.72
CA MET A 12 22.96 -5.88 7.47
C MET A 12 21.51 -5.61 7.86
N PRO A 13 20.96 -4.41 7.63
CA PRO A 13 19.57 -4.18 7.97
C PRO A 13 18.74 -5.20 7.18
N GLU A 14 18.11 -6.16 7.88
CA GLU A 14 17.23 -7.18 7.27
C GLU A 14 15.99 -6.56 6.60
N ILE A 15 15.85 -5.24 6.68
CA ILE A 15 14.69 -4.45 6.32
C ILE A 15 14.61 -4.16 4.80
N GLU A 16 15.63 -4.49 4.00
CA GLU A 16 15.67 -4.00 2.61
C GLU A 16 14.85 -4.82 1.59
N ILE A 17 14.46 -6.06 1.89
CA ILE A 17 13.77 -6.93 0.93
C ILE A 17 12.24 -6.88 1.06
N GLU A 18 11.72 -6.77 2.28
CA GLU A 18 10.27 -6.81 2.53
C GLU A 18 9.57 -5.51 2.07
N PHE A 19 10.18 -4.35 2.36
CA PHE A 19 9.63 -3.04 1.98
C PHE A 19 9.55 -2.83 0.47
N LYS A 20 10.46 -3.46 -0.30
CA LYS A 20 10.49 -3.31 -1.75
C LYS A 20 9.28 -3.95 -2.42
N ASN A 21 8.79 -5.08 -1.90
CA ASN A 21 7.58 -5.71 -2.41
C ASN A 21 6.33 -4.92 -2.03
N HIS A 22 6.28 -4.37 -0.82
CA HIS A 22 5.14 -3.57 -0.36
C HIS A 22 4.99 -2.29 -1.19
N ALA A 23 6.09 -1.58 -1.45
CA ALA A 23 6.06 -0.35 -2.24
C ALA A 23 5.58 -0.60 -3.68
N VAL A 24 6.03 -1.68 -4.33
CA VAL A 24 5.59 -2.02 -5.70
C VAL A 24 4.11 -2.37 -5.73
N LEU A 25 3.61 -3.09 -4.72
CA LEU A 25 2.20 -3.45 -4.62
C LEU A 25 1.33 -2.21 -4.34
N GLU A 26 1.73 -1.37 -3.39
CA GLU A 26 1.05 -0.13 -3.03
C GLU A 26 0.96 0.82 -4.22
N GLU A 27 2.08 1.05 -4.92
CA GLU A 27 2.12 1.89 -6.11
C GLU A 27 1.25 1.31 -7.23
N GLY A 28 1.26 -0.01 -7.42
CA GLY A 28 0.41 -0.70 -8.39
C GLY A 28 -1.09 -0.52 -8.09
N VAL A 29 -1.49 -0.65 -6.82
CA VAL A 29 -2.87 -0.43 -6.38
C VAL A 29 -3.28 1.03 -6.51
N ALA A 30 -2.44 1.96 -6.04
CA ALA A 30 -2.69 3.39 -6.15
C ALA A 30 -2.82 3.84 -7.61
N ASN A 31 -1.95 3.36 -8.50
CA ASN A 31 -2.04 3.64 -9.92
C ASN A 31 -3.32 3.04 -10.54
N ALA A 32 -3.69 1.81 -10.18
CA ALA A 32 -4.93 1.20 -10.65
C ALA A 32 -6.17 2.00 -10.22
N LEU A 33 -6.20 2.49 -8.97
CA LEU A 33 -7.27 3.36 -8.47
C LEU A 33 -7.32 4.70 -9.21
N ALA A 34 -6.16 5.31 -9.44
CA ALA A 34 -6.06 6.54 -10.21
C ALA A 34 -6.56 6.39 -11.66
N VAL A 35 -6.29 5.24 -12.28
CA VAL A 35 -6.73 4.92 -13.66
C VAL A 35 -8.21 4.56 -13.71
N ALA A 36 -8.72 3.82 -12.73
CA ALA A 36 -10.11 3.38 -12.70
C ALA A 36 -11.09 4.56 -12.73
N GLY A 37 -10.73 5.67 -12.06
CA GLY A 37 -11.49 6.91 -12.06
C GLY A 37 -12.89 6.78 -11.44
N GLY A 38 -13.50 7.92 -11.10
CA GLY A 38 -14.85 7.95 -10.55
C GLY A 38 -14.96 7.54 -9.08
N LEU A 39 -13.85 7.67 -8.34
CA LEU A 39 -13.78 7.66 -6.88
C LEU A 39 -12.75 8.71 -6.45
N ASP A 40 -12.96 9.35 -5.32
CA ASP A 40 -12.01 10.36 -4.81
C ASP A 40 -10.80 9.68 -4.16
N ALA A 41 -9.89 9.20 -5.01
CA ALA A 41 -8.65 8.55 -4.57
C ALA A 41 -7.75 9.48 -3.74
N SER A 42 -8.00 10.79 -3.76
CA SER A 42 -7.27 11.80 -2.98
C SER A 42 -7.45 11.64 -1.47
N ASP A 43 -8.63 11.20 -1.04
CA ASP A 43 -8.98 10.98 0.38
C ASP A 43 -8.85 9.50 0.79
N LEU A 44 -8.40 8.64 -0.12
CA LEU A 44 -8.15 7.23 0.12
C LEU A 44 -6.66 7.00 0.37
N THR A 45 -6.37 6.35 1.50
CA THR A 45 -5.05 5.85 1.85
C THR A 45 -5.00 4.37 1.56
N VAL A 46 -4.02 3.95 0.76
CA VAL A 46 -3.71 2.55 0.51
C VAL A 46 -2.45 2.21 1.27
N THR A 47 -2.49 1.12 2.03
CA THR A 47 -1.35 0.61 2.78
C THR A 47 -1.21 -0.88 2.55
N VAL A 48 0.02 -1.38 2.51
CA VAL A 48 0.30 -2.82 2.42
C VAL A 48 0.95 -3.27 3.71
N ASP A 49 0.27 -4.15 4.44
CA ASP A 49 0.72 -4.72 5.70
C ASP A 49 0.78 -6.24 5.58
N ASP A 50 1.96 -6.83 5.83
CA ASP A 50 2.20 -8.29 5.80
C ASP A 50 1.48 -8.98 4.62
N ASN A 51 1.70 -8.45 3.41
CA ASN A 51 1.15 -8.99 2.16
C ASN A 51 -0.40 -8.86 2.00
N ALA A 52 -1.05 -8.03 2.82
CA ALA A 52 -2.46 -7.63 2.73
C ALA A 52 -2.59 -6.16 2.34
N VAL A 53 -3.53 -5.85 1.44
CA VAL A 53 -3.82 -4.47 1.04
C VAL A 53 -4.93 -3.92 1.92
N VAL A 54 -4.68 -2.81 2.60
CA VAL A 54 -5.66 -2.09 3.42
C VAL A 54 -6.01 -0.79 2.71
N LEU A 55 -7.30 -0.61 2.42
CA LEU A 55 -7.85 0.65 1.95
C LEU A 55 -8.60 1.33 3.09
N SER A 56 -8.12 2.50 3.49
CA SER A 56 -8.75 3.34 4.50
C SER A 56 -9.05 4.71 3.90
N GLY A 57 -10.16 5.32 4.29
CA GLY A 57 -10.51 6.67 3.83
C GLY A 57 -12.01 6.88 3.85
N THR A 58 -12.46 7.92 3.16
CA THR A 58 -13.88 8.28 3.12
C THR A 58 -14.30 8.53 1.68
N VAL A 59 -15.45 8.02 1.26
CA VAL A 59 -16.03 8.29 -0.07
C VAL A 59 -17.48 8.73 0.05
N ALA A 60 -17.98 9.39 -0.99
CA ALA A 60 -19.32 9.97 -1.00
C ALA A 60 -20.42 8.92 -1.24
N THR A 61 -20.10 7.80 -1.90
CA THR A 61 -21.10 6.79 -2.28
C THR A 61 -20.64 5.34 -2.08
N ALA A 62 -21.59 4.45 -1.79
CA ALA A 62 -21.30 3.02 -1.68
C ALA A 62 -20.81 2.40 -3.01
N ALA A 63 -21.23 2.97 -4.14
CA ALA A 63 -20.77 2.53 -5.46
C ALA A 63 -19.26 2.80 -5.67
N GLU A 64 -18.72 3.87 -5.07
CA GLU A 64 -17.27 4.13 -5.05
C GLU A 64 -16.54 3.09 -4.20
N ILE A 65 -17.10 2.72 -3.03
CA ILE A 65 -16.53 1.67 -2.16
C ILE A 65 -16.41 0.35 -2.92
N GLU A 66 -17.48 -0.09 -3.59
CA GLU A 66 -17.46 -1.33 -4.37
C GLU A 66 -16.45 -1.27 -5.52
N ARG A 67 -16.36 -0.14 -6.23
CA ARG A 67 -15.37 0.06 -7.28
C ARG A 67 -13.94 0.03 -6.74
N ALA A 68 -13.64 0.76 -5.67
CA ALA A 68 -12.33 0.77 -5.04
C ALA A 68 -11.92 -0.63 -4.63
N THR A 69 -12.85 -1.41 -4.05
CA THR A 69 -12.63 -2.81 -3.67
C THR A 69 -12.35 -3.69 -4.88
N ALA A 70 -13.10 -3.53 -5.96
CA ALA A 70 -12.90 -4.32 -7.18
C ALA A 70 -11.56 -4.01 -7.86
N VAL A 71 -11.19 -2.73 -7.93
CA VAL A 71 -9.93 -2.27 -8.51
C VAL A 71 -8.75 -2.72 -7.65
N ALA A 72 -8.86 -2.56 -6.34
CA ALA A 72 -7.84 -3.02 -5.41
C ALA A 72 -7.66 -4.54 -5.50
N GLN A 73 -8.74 -5.33 -5.54
CA GLN A 73 -8.64 -6.77 -5.75
C GLN A 73 -8.02 -7.14 -7.10
N ALA A 74 -8.34 -6.40 -8.16
CA ALA A 74 -7.74 -6.63 -9.48
C ALA A 74 -6.23 -6.33 -9.49
N ALA A 75 -5.79 -5.27 -8.80
CA ALA A 75 -4.38 -4.90 -8.68
C ALA A 75 -3.62 -5.82 -7.71
N ALA A 76 -4.26 -6.19 -6.59
CA ALA A 76 -3.75 -7.09 -5.57
C ALA A 76 -3.73 -8.56 -6.04
N GLY A 77 -4.56 -8.93 -7.02
CA GLY A 77 -4.64 -10.27 -7.61
C GLY A 77 -5.04 -11.37 -6.62
N LYS A 78 -4.09 -11.83 -5.79
CA LYS A 78 -4.27 -12.89 -4.78
C LYS A 78 -4.10 -12.39 -3.34
N HIS A 79 -3.69 -11.13 -3.13
CA HIS A 79 -3.53 -10.59 -1.79
C HIS A 79 -4.90 -10.30 -1.16
N PRO A 80 -5.07 -10.57 0.15
CA PRO A 80 -6.29 -10.20 0.85
C PRO A 80 -6.43 -8.67 0.85
N VAL A 81 -7.61 -8.19 0.46
CA VAL A 81 -7.94 -6.76 0.45
C VAL A 81 -8.90 -6.48 1.60
N ARG A 82 -8.47 -5.63 2.53
CA ARG A 82 -9.28 -5.09 3.62
C ARG A 82 -9.80 -3.73 3.21
N ASN A 83 -11.12 -3.62 3.20
CA ASN A 83 -11.80 -2.36 2.93
C ASN A 83 -12.30 -1.79 4.26
N GLU A 84 -11.70 -0.68 4.68
CA GLU A 84 -12.06 0.12 5.85
C GLU A 84 -12.51 1.52 5.42
N ILE A 85 -13.02 1.66 4.19
CA ILE A 85 -13.53 2.90 3.63
C ILE A 85 -14.89 3.22 4.29
N GLY A 86 -14.99 4.40 4.87
CA GLY A 86 -16.23 4.94 5.42
C GLY A 86 -17.06 5.68 4.36
N LEU A 87 -18.36 5.75 4.62
CA LEU A 87 -19.25 6.70 3.94
C LEU A 87 -19.28 8.00 4.74
N GLY A 88 -19.03 9.14 4.08
CA GLY A 88 -19.02 10.47 4.70
C GLY A 88 -19.78 11.50 3.90
#